data_AF-A0A3E0K7Z3-F1
#
_entry.id   AF-A0A3E0K7Z3-F1
#
_cell.length_a   1.000
_cell.length_b   1.000
_cell.length_c   1.000
_cell.angle_alpha   90.00
_cell.angle_beta   90.00
_cell.angle_gamma   90.00
#
_symmetry.space_group_name_H-M   'P 1'
#
loop_
_entity.id
_entity.type
_entity.pdbx_description
1 polymer ?
#
loop_
_entity_poly.entity_id
_entity_poly.type
_entity_poly.pdbx_seq_one_letter_code
_entity_poly.pdbx_strand_id
1 'polypeptide(L)'
;MRRVFAVAAARLGNPPCDFCWFITGSGGRGEQGYVSDQDHGLIYEPGDGEIDKYFSRLGKELADGLHALGYPYCPGKVMSSNPLWCKSFPDWQKQMKEWLEEGSWEAVRYLQIFFDARGLNGRGEWILALKDFIFEHQRKKPGLLIRMTEQSLNVKRAFGPVGQVLVEEKGKYHGMINWKYSAYLPYVNAVRILAVKEGIYETSTCGRIDQLSANGGYGEIMKEKKELFQSLLQHRLSIKTFSYEESHYLPWETLKDDEKKEMKKMLKEGAKLLKAVRKRVERDVKHGL
;
A
#
# COMPACT_ATOMS: atom_id res chain seq x y z
N MET A 1 6.42 -14.66 -8.32
CA MET A 1 4.96 -14.71 -8.16
C MET A 1 4.25 -15.48 -9.28
N ARG A 2 4.25 -15.04 -10.56
CA ARG A 2 3.54 -15.77 -11.64
C ARG A 2 3.89 -17.27 -11.78
N ARG A 3 5.15 -17.64 -11.53
CA ARG A 3 5.56 -19.06 -11.49
C ARG A 3 4.90 -19.86 -10.35
N VAL A 4 4.67 -19.25 -9.19
CA VAL A 4 3.95 -19.90 -8.08
C VAL A 4 2.52 -20.21 -8.51
N PHE A 5 1.87 -19.28 -9.21
CA PHE A 5 0.55 -19.53 -9.77
C PHE A 5 0.55 -20.71 -10.74
N ALA A 6 1.49 -20.75 -11.68
CA ALA A 6 1.58 -21.86 -12.63
C ALA A 6 1.77 -23.22 -11.94
N VAL A 7 2.59 -23.28 -10.89
CA VAL A 7 2.80 -24.51 -10.09
C VAL A 7 1.54 -24.89 -9.31
N ALA A 8 0.86 -23.93 -8.69
CA ALA A 8 -0.38 -24.16 -7.95
C ALA A 8 -1.51 -24.66 -8.88
N ALA A 9 -1.68 -24.03 -10.05
CA ALA A 9 -2.65 -24.45 -11.05
C ALA A 9 -2.34 -25.85 -11.61
N ALA A 10 -1.06 -26.18 -11.84
CA ALA A 10 -0.67 -27.53 -12.28
C ALA A 10 -1.00 -28.61 -11.23
N ARG A 11 -0.98 -28.28 -9.93
CA ARG A 11 -1.32 -29.20 -8.84
C ARG A 11 -2.83 -29.34 -8.62
N LEU A 12 -3.57 -28.24 -8.70
CA LEU A 12 -5.00 -28.20 -8.40
C LEU A 12 -5.91 -28.45 -9.60
N GLY A 13 -5.35 -28.40 -10.82
CA GLY A 13 -6.11 -28.25 -12.06
C GLY A 13 -6.29 -26.79 -12.43
N ASN A 14 -6.62 -26.51 -13.70
CA ASN A 14 -6.84 -25.14 -14.18
C ASN A 14 -8.02 -24.48 -13.45
N PRO A 15 -8.02 -23.14 -13.30
CA PRO A 15 -9.16 -22.41 -12.76
C PRO A 15 -10.45 -22.75 -13.52
N PRO A 16 -11.56 -23.04 -12.81
CA PRO A 16 -12.81 -23.50 -13.43
C PRO A 16 -13.63 -22.38 -14.09
N CYS A 17 -13.27 -21.12 -13.86
CA CYS A 17 -13.94 -19.94 -14.38
C CYS A 17 -12.96 -18.76 -14.50
N ASP A 18 -13.43 -17.63 -15.01
CA ASP A 18 -12.62 -16.43 -15.06
C ASP A 18 -12.27 -15.94 -13.64
N PHE A 19 -11.06 -15.40 -13.50
CA PHE A 19 -10.55 -14.93 -12.22
C PHE A 19 -9.60 -13.76 -12.41
N CYS A 20 -9.28 -13.08 -11.32
CA CYS A 20 -8.18 -12.14 -11.20
C CYS A 20 -7.40 -12.44 -9.92
N TRP A 21 -6.17 -12.91 -10.05
CA TRP A 21 -5.20 -12.87 -8.97
C TRP A 21 -4.51 -11.50 -9.03
N PHE A 22 -4.67 -10.71 -7.97
CA PHE A 22 -4.10 -9.37 -7.89
C PHE A 22 -3.04 -9.28 -6.80
N ILE A 23 -2.10 -8.38 -7.00
CA ILE A 23 -1.09 -8.01 -6.00
C ILE A 23 -1.38 -6.60 -5.51
N THR A 24 -1.17 -6.35 -4.22
CA THR A 24 -1.44 -5.06 -3.61
C THR A 24 -0.31 -4.62 -2.66
N GLY A 25 -0.53 -3.55 -1.90
CA GLY A 25 0.48 -3.01 -1.00
C GLY A 25 1.75 -2.61 -1.76
N SER A 26 2.93 -2.86 -1.18
CA SER A 26 4.19 -2.49 -1.85
C SER A 26 4.44 -3.26 -3.16
N GLY A 27 3.91 -4.49 -3.29
CA GLY A 27 3.95 -5.23 -4.55
C GLY A 27 3.03 -4.66 -5.64
N GLY A 28 1.85 -4.20 -5.24
CA GLY A 28 0.90 -3.48 -6.09
C GLY A 28 1.47 -2.20 -6.68
N ARG A 29 2.22 -1.45 -5.85
CA ARG A 29 2.89 -0.21 -6.26
C ARG A 29 4.22 -0.42 -7.01
N GLY A 30 4.74 -1.65 -7.09
CA GLY A 30 6.05 -1.93 -7.69
C GLY A 30 7.23 -1.45 -6.84
N GLU A 31 7.05 -1.37 -5.53
CA GLU A 31 7.98 -0.76 -4.56
C GLU A 31 8.54 -1.80 -3.57
N GLN A 32 8.64 -3.06 -4.00
CA GLN A 32 9.17 -4.14 -3.17
C GLN A 32 10.66 -3.94 -2.92
N GLY A 33 11.12 -4.29 -1.71
CA GLY A 33 12.54 -4.33 -1.36
C GLY A 33 13.15 -5.71 -1.62
N TYR A 34 14.40 -5.90 -1.20
CA TYR A 34 15.08 -7.20 -1.25
C TYR A 34 14.30 -8.27 -0.47
N VAL A 35 13.81 -7.91 0.71
CA VAL A 35 12.81 -8.67 1.46
C VAL A 35 11.50 -7.91 1.47
N SER A 36 10.40 -8.59 1.22
CA SER A 36 9.04 -8.04 1.31
C SER A 36 8.06 -9.14 1.68
N ASP A 37 7.04 -8.78 2.44
CA ASP A 37 5.87 -9.63 2.65
C ASP A 37 5.06 -9.78 1.35
N GLN A 38 4.09 -10.68 1.42
CA GLN A 38 3.17 -10.98 0.33
C GLN A 38 1.79 -10.36 0.62
N ASP A 39 1.41 -9.39 -0.22
CA ASP A 39 0.09 -8.76 -0.20
C ASP A 39 -0.64 -9.09 -1.53
N HIS A 40 -1.63 -9.97 -1.49
CA HIS A 40 -2.38 -10.39 -2.68
C HIS A 40 -3.79 -10.88 -2.37
N GLY A 41 -4.64 -10.96 -3.40
CA GLY A 41 -6.00 -11.47 -3.29
C GLY A 41 -6.52 -12.09 -4.59
N LEU A 42 -7.63 -12.80 -4.48
CA LEU A 42 -8.34 -13.45 -5.59
C LEU A 42 -9.75 -12.86 -5.73
N ILE A 43 -10.13 -12.66 -6.98
CA ILE A 43 -11.48 -12.35 -7.44
C ILE A 43 -11.83 -13.44 -8.45
N TYR A 44 -13.04 -14.00 -8.42
CA TYR A 44 -13.48 -15.02 -9.37
C TYR A 44 -14.95 -14.85 -9.76
N GLU A 45 -15.39 -15.49 -10.84
CA GLU A 45 -16.81 -15.49 -11.21
C GLU A 45 -17.67 -16.16 -10.14
N PRO A 46 -18.90 -15.67 -9.90
CA PRO A 46 -19.82 -16.35 -9.00
C PRO A 46 -20.14 -17.75 -9.54
N GLY A 47 -20.31 -18.71 -8.64
CA GLY A 47 -20.44 -20.11 -9.00
C GLY A 47 -21.14 -20.94 -7.94
N ASP A 48 -21.02 -22.26 -8.08
CA ASP A 48 -21.42 -23.19 -7.03
C ASP A 48 -20.36 -23.27 -5.92
N GLY A 49 -20.65 -24.06 -4.88
CA GLY A 49 -19.73 -24.25 -3.77
C GLY A 49 -18.41 -24.95 -4.15
N GLU A 50 -18.30 -25.59 -5.32
CA GLU A 50 -17.05 -26.20 -5.78
C GLU A 50 -16.09 -25.15 -6.36
N ILE A 51 -16.62 -24.11 -7.01
CA ILE A 51 -15.84 -22.94 -7.43
C ILE A 51 -15.22 -22.25 -6.21
N ASP A 52 -16.01 -21.99 -5.16
CA ASP A 52 -15.52 -21.37 -3.93
C ASP A 52 -14.42 -22.22 -3.25
N LYS A 53 -14.63 -23.54 -3.19
CA LYS A 53 -13.63 -24.50 -2.65
C LYS A 53 -12.36 -24.51 -3.48
N TYR A 54 -12.46 -24.43 -4.81
CA TYR A 54 -11.30 -24.35 -5.69
C TYR A 54 -10.46 -23.10 -5.40
N PHE A 55 -11.07 -21.91 -5.39
CA PHE A 55 -10.33 -20.67 -5.18
C PHE A 55 -9.81 -20.50 -3.75
N SER A 56 -10.50 -21.08 -2.75
CA SER A 56 -9.99 -21.19 -1.39
C SER A 56 -8.70 -22.03 -1.33
N ARG A 57 -8.68 -23.21 -1.97
CA ARG A 57 -7.48 -24.05 -2.08
C ARG A 57 -6.36 -23.37 -2.86
N LEU A 58 -6.69 -22.75 -3.99
CA LEU A 58 -5.72 -22.00 -4.79
C LEU A 58 -5.10 -20.85 -3.98
N GLY A 59 -5.93 -20.09 -3.24
CA GLY A 59 -5.46 -19.01 -2.39
C GLY A 59 -4.45 -19.47 -1.33
N LYS A 60 -4.68 -20.65 -0.73
CA LYS A 60 -3.74 -21.29 0.19
C LYS A 60 -2.44 -21.72 -0.50
N GLU A 61 -2.51 -22.43 -1.63
CA GLU A 61 -1.32 -22.87 -2.38
C GLU A 61 -0.46 -21.67 -2.83
N LEU A 62 -1.09 -20.56 -3.22
CA LEU A 62 -0.37 -19.34 -3.60
C LEU A 62 0.38 -18.73 -2.40
N ALA A 63 -0.28 -18.62 -1.25
CA ALA A 63 0.34 -18.06 -0.05
C ALA A 63 1.51 -18.93 0.44
N ASP A 64 1.29 -20.24 0.53
CA ASP A 64 2.30 -21.21 0.97
C ASP A 64 3.47 -21.30 -0.02
N GLY A 65 3.18 -21.26 -1.33
CA GLY A 65 4.20 -21.28 -2.38
C GLY A 65 5.07 -20.02 -2.38
N LEU A 66 4.48 -18.85 -2.13
CA LEU A 66 5.25 -17.61 -1.95
C LEU A 66 6.10 -17.66 -0.67
N HIS A 67 5.55 -18.24 0.41
CA HIS A 67 6.30 -18.44 1.64
C HIS A 67 7.51 -19.34 1.46
N ALA A 68 7.36 -20.46 0.73
CA ALA A 68 8.46 -21.36 0.39
C ALA A 68 9.57 -20.69 -0.45
N LEU A 69 9.26 -19.61 -1.17
CA LEU A 69 10.22 -18.81 -1.94
C LEU A 69 10.84 -17.65 -1.14
N GLY A 70 10.53 -17.53 0.16
CA GLY A 70 11.09 -16.50 1.05
C GLY A 70 10.26 -15.23 1.20
N TYR A 71 9.01 -15.19 0.72
CA TYR A 71 8.07 -14.09 1.03
C TYR A 71 7.32 -14.41 2.33
N PRO A 72 7.66 -13.82 3.49
CA PRO A 72 6.97 -14.13 4.73
C PRO A 72 5.48 -13.81 4.63
N TYR A 73 4.65 -14.59 5.32
CA TYR A 73 3.22 -14.31 5.41
C TYR A 73 2.99 -12.88 5.92
N CYS A 74 2.03 -12.19 5.30
CA CYS A 74 1.68 -10.84 5.71
C CYS A 74 1.12 -10.86 7.15
N PRO A 75 1.73 -10.12 8.10
CA PRO A 75 1.21 -10.01 9.47
C PRO A 75 -0.22 -9.47 9.52
N GLY A 76 -0.60 -8.64 8.53
CA GLY A 76 -1.94 -8.11 8.36
C GLY A 76 -2.92 -9.05 7.66
N LYS A 77 -2.51 -10.29 7.33
CA LYS A 77 -3.34 -11.32 6.67
C LYS A 77 -3.94 -10.88 5.32
N VAL A 78 -3.23 -10.03 4.57
CA VAL A 78 -3.61 -9.56 3.22
C VAL A 78 -3.17 -10.59 2.18
N MET A 79 -3.79 -11.76 2.19
CA MET A 79 -3.37 -12.88 1.33
C MET A 79 -4.60 -13.60 0.79
N SER A 80 -4.48 -14.20 -0.39
CA SER A 80 -5.55 -15.01 -1.00
C SER A 80 -5.98 -16.22 -0.16
N SER A 81 -5.19 -16.62 0.84
CA SER A 81 -5.57 -17.65 1.83
C SER A 81 -6.57 -17.16 2.89
N ASN A 82 -6.80 -15.84 2.98
CA ASN A 82 -7.78 -15.22 3.85
C ASN A 82 -9.08 -14.96 3.07
N PRO A 83 -10.25 -15.45 3.52
CA PRO A 83 -11.54 -15.20 2.87
C PRO A 83 -11.88 -13.72 2.68
N LEU A 84 -11.29 -12.80 3.45
CA LEU A 84 -11.44 -11.35 3.24
C LEU A 84 -10.86 -10.89 1.89
N TRP A 85 -9.84 -11.61 1.38
CA TRP A 85 -9.11 -11.29 0.15
C TRP A 85 -9.29 -12.34 -0.94
N CYS A 86 -10.25 -13.27 -0.78
CA CYS A 86 -10.56 -14.32 -1.76
C CYS A 86 -12.07 -14.51 -1.84
N LYS A 87 -12.70 -13.93 -2.86
CA LYS A 87 -14.16 -13.90 -3.00
C LYS A 87 -14.60 -13.86 -4.46
N SER A 88 -15.86 -14.19 -4.70
CA SER A 88 -16.51 -13.92 -5.98
C SER A 88 -16.55 -12.41 -6.27
N PHE A 89 -16.67 -12.03 -7.55
CA PHE A 89 -16.76 -10.62 -7.93
C PHE A 89 -17.96 -9.89 -7.30
N PRO A 90 -19.19 -10.46 -7.26
CA PRO A 90 -20.32 -9.85 -6.55
C PRO A 90 -20.06 -9.65 -5.05
N ASP A 91 -19.41 -10.61 -4.39
CA ASP A 91 -19.09 -10.50 -2.96
C ASP A 91 -18.01 -9.43 -2.70
N TRP A 92 -17.05 -9.28 -3.61
CA TRP A 92 -16.12 -8.16 -3.57
C TRP A 92 -16.82 -6.81 -3.71
N GLN A 93 -17.79 -6.68 -4.63
CA GLN A 93 -18.58 -5.45 -4.77
C GLN A 93 -19.36 -5.15 -3.49
N LYS A 94 -19.96 -6.16 -2.85
CA LYS A 94 -20.63 -6.02 -1.56
C LYS A 94 -19.65 -5.57 -0.46
N GLN A 95 -18.51 -6.24 -0.33
CA GLN A 95 -17.48 -5.88 0.65
C GLN A 95 -16.94 -4.47 0.46
N MET A 96 -16.71 -4.02 -0.78
CA MET A 96 -16.29 -2.65 -1.06
C MET A 96 -17.32 -1.63 -0.58
N LYS A 97 -18.61 -1.87 -0.83
CA LYS A 97 -19.69 -1.02 -0.32
C LYS A 97 -19.73 -0.99 1.20
N GLU A 98 -19.59 -2.14 1.84
CA GLU A 98 -19.56 -2.27 3.30
C GLU A 98 -18.41 -1.47 3.91
N TRP A 99 -17.18 -1.63 3.40
CA TRP A 99 -16.02 -0.87 3.88
C TRP A 99 -16.18 0.64 3.69
N LEU A 100 -16.79 1.08 2.58
CA LEU A 100 -17.03 2.48 2.30
C LEU A 100 -18.10 3.09 3.22
N GLU A 101 -19.17 2.36 3.52
CA GLU A 101 -20.25 2.83 4.38
C GLU A 101 -19.91 2.78 5.87
N GLU A 102 -19.29 1.67 6.33
CA GLU A 102 -18.86 1.51 7.73
C GLU A 102 -17.84 2.59 8.10
N GLY A 103 -16.79 2.70 7.28
CA GLY A 103 -15.74 3.69 7.45
C GLY A 103 -15.03 3.66 8.80
N SER A 104 -14.98 2.49 9.45
CA SER A 104 -14.11 2.21 10.58
C SER A 104 -12.64 2.35 10.21
N TRP A 105 -11.76 2.40 11.21
CA TRP A 105 -10.32 2.52 10.98
C TRP A 105 -9.78 1.34 10.14
N GLU A 106 -10.26 0.13 10.43
CA GLU A 106 -9.95 -1.10 9.71
C GLU A 106 -10.46 -1.07 8.27
N ALA A 107 -11.72 -0.66 8.06
CA ALA A 107 -12.30 -0.56 6.73
C ALA A 107 -11.53 0.44 5.85
N VAL A 108 -11.21 1.63 6.38
CA VAL A 108 -10.41 2.66 5.68
C VAL A 108 -9.00 2.16 5.38
N ARG A 109 -8.42 1.36 6.29
CA ARG A 109 -7.15 0.70 6.05
C ARG A 109 -7.25 -0.31 4.90
N TYR A 110 -8.28 -1.15 4.86
CA TYR A 110 -8.46 -2.11 3.77
C TYR A 110 -8.69 -1.44 2.42
N LEU A 111 -9.47 -0.35 2.37
CA LEU A 111 -9.65 0.44 1.16
C LEU A 111 -8.33 1.01 0.64
N GLN A 112 -7.47 1.55 1.52
CA GLN A 112 -6.16 2.05 1.12
C GLN A 112 -5.22 0.96 0.62
N ILE A 113 -5.26 -0.22 1.26
CA ILE A 113 -4.52 -1.37 0.78
C ILE A 113 -5.06 -1.77 -0.59
N PHE A 114 -6.36 -1.99 -0.76
CA PHE A 114 -6.97 -2.37 -2.03
C PHE A 114 -6.72 -1.34 -3.16
N PHE A 115 -6.69 -0.04 -2.85
CA PHE A 115 -6.45 1.00 -3.86
C PHE A 115 -5.08 0.88 -4.56
N ASP A 116 -4.10 0.26 -3.90
CA ASP A 116 -2.79 -0.03 -4.50
C ASP A 116 -2.77 -1.31 -5.36
N ALA A 117 -3.90 -2.02 -5.46
CA ALA A 117 -3.98 -3.27 -6.17
C ALA A 117 -3.84 -3.09 -7.69
N ARG A 118 -3.23 -4.10 -8.33
CA ARG A 118 -3.23 -4.31 -9.78
C ARG A 118 -3.35 -5.80 -10.09
N GLY A 119 -4.02 -6.12 -11.19
CA GLY A 119 -4.12 -7.50 -11.68
C GLY A 119 -2.74 -8.07 -12.00
N LEU A 120 -2.47 -9.30 -11.56
CA LEU A 120 -1.23 -10.02 -11.82
C LEU A 120 -1.43 -11.15 -12.84
N ASN A 121 -2.53 -11.90 -12.70
CA ASN A 121 -2.99 -12.96 -13.60
C ASN A 121 -4.52 -12.87 -13.74
N GLY A 122 -5.04 -13.11 -14.96
CA GLY A 122 -6.48 -13.08 -15.24
C GLY A 122 -7.03 -11.67 -15.51
N ARG A 123 -8.31 -11.45 -15.17
CA ARG A 123 -9.13 -10.28 -15.51
C ARG A 123 -8.81 -9.04 -14.67
N GLY A 124 -7.72 -8.35 -14.99
CA GLY A 124 -7.26 -7.15 -14.27
C GLY A 124 -8.27 -5.99 -14.27
N GLU A 125 -9.20 -5.94 -15.23
CA GLU A 125 -10.25 -4.93 -15.31
C GLU A 125 -11.21 -4.95 -14.12
N TRP A 126 -11.37 -6.09 -13.43
CA TRP A 126 -12.19 -6.16 -12.23
C TRP A 126 -11.62 -5.32 -11.08
N ILE A 127 -10.30 -5.16 -11.03
CA ILE A 127 -9.66 -4.25 -10.06
C ILE A 127 -10.03 -2.81 -10.36
N LEU A 128 -10.07 -2.42 -11.64
CA LEU A 128 -10.46 -1.07 -12.04
C LEU A 128 -11.93 -0.81 -11.66
N ALA A 129 -12.82 -1.74 -12.01
CA ALA A 129 -14.24 -1.66 -11.65
C ALA A 129 -14.47 -1.57 -10.13
N LEU A 130 -13.67 -2.26 -9.31
CA LEU A 130 -13.75 -2.15 -7.85
C LEU A 130 -13.17 -0.83 -7.31
N LYS A 131 -12.14 -0.26 -7.95
CA LYS A 131 -11.65 1.09 -7.61
C LYS A 131 -12.68 2.18 -7.92
N ASP A 132 -13.55 1.98 -8.91
CA ASP A 132 -14.61 2.94 -9.24
C ASP A 132 -15.55 3.18 -8.06
N PHE A 133 -15.81 2.17 -7.21
CA PHE A 133 -16.57 2.35 -5.97
C PHE A 133 -15.92 3.37 -5.04
N ILE A 134 -14.59 3.36 -4.92
CA ILE A 134 -13.84 4.31 -4.08
C ILE A 134 -14.01 5.72 -4.63
N PHE A 135 -13.82 5.90 -5.93
CA PHE A 135 -13.94 7.21 -6.59
C PHE A 135 -15.36 7.76 -6.53
N GLU A 136 -16.36 6.93 -6.84
CA GLU A 136 -17.77 7.31 -6.76
C GLU A 136 -18.18 7.71 -5.35
N HIS A 137 -17.77 6.93 -4.35
CA HIS A 137 -18.07 7.22 -2.96
C HIS A 137 -17.37 8.49 -2.50
N GLN A 138 -16.09 8.68 -2.83
CA GLN A 138 -15.34 9.89 -2.49
C GLN A 138 -15.99 11.15 -3.09
N ARG A 139 -16.47 11.12 -4.33
CA ARG A 139 -17.19 12.25 -4.94
C ARG A 139 -18.50 12.59 -4.22
N LYS A 140 -19.24 11.57 -3.77
CA LYS A 140 -20.53 11.76 -3.07
C LYS A 140 -20.36 12.11 -1.59
N LYS A 141 -19.32 11.56 -0.95
CA LYS A 141 -19.02 11.68 0.47
C LYS A 141 -17.51 11.97 0.66
N PRO A 142 -17.07 13.23 0.42
CA PRO A 142 -15.65 13.61 0.52
C PRO A 142 -15.01 13.38 1.90
N GLY A 143 -15.82 13.17 2.94
CA GLY A 143 -15.38 12.77 4.28
C GLY A 143 -14.51 11.50 4.31
N LEU A 144 -14.58 10.63 3.29
CA LEU A 144 -13.65 9.51 3.14
C LEU A 144 -12.19 9.97 3.13
N LEU A 145 -11.88 11.09 2.46
CA LEU A 145 -10.51 11.63 2.39
C LEU A 145 -10.01 12.08 3.76
N ILE A 146 -10.89 12.65 4.60
CA ILE A 146 -10.54 13.02 5.98
C ILE A 146 -10.15 11.77 6.77
N ARG A 147 -10.99 10.73 6.73
CA ARG A 147 -10.72 9.46 7.42
C ARG A 147 -9.41 8.81 6.93
N MET A 148 -9.12 8.87 5.63
CA MET A 148 -7.84 8.39 5.08
C MET A 148 -6.64 9.20 5.63
N THR A 149 -6.78 10.53 5.76
CA THR A 149 -5.73 11.37 6.35
C THR A 149 -5.52 11.07 7.83
N GLU A 150 -6.59 10.83 8.60
CA GLU A 150 -6.53 10.47 10.03
C GLU A 150 -5.87 9.11 10.24
N GLN A 151 -6.24 8.10 9.45
CA GLN A 151 -5.62 6.77 9.46
C GLN A 151 -4.11 6.84 9.18
N SER A 152 -3.69 7.82 8.37
CA SER A 152 -2.29 8.08 8.02
C SER A 152 -1.50 8.79 9.13
N LEU A 153 -2.12 9.28 10.20
CA LEU A 153 -1.43 9.98 11.31
C LEU A 153 -0.77 9.02 12.31
N ASN A 154 -1.06 7.72 12.23
CA ASN A 154 -0.37 6.68 13.01
C ASN A 154 1.06 6.40 12.50
N VAL A 155 1.65 7.32 11.72
CA VAL A 155 3.07 7.31 11.37
C VAL A 155 3.92 7.73 12.55
N LYS A 156 5.03 7.01 12.74
CA LYS A 156 5.97 7.30 13.82
C LYS A 156 6.57 8.69 13.62
N ARG A 157 6.57 9.50 14.68
CA ARG A 157 7.21 10.84 14.65
C ARG A 157 8.68 10.69 14.30
N ALA A 158 9.12 11.40 13.27
CA ALA A 158 10.50 11.38 12.82
C ALA A 158 11.42 12.30 13.65
N PHE A 159 10.87 13.36 14.23
CA PHE A 159 11.64 14.41 14.92
C PHE A 159 11.09 14.73 16.31
N GLY A 160 12.00 15.01 17.23
CA GLY A 160 11.71 15.51 18.56
C GLY A 160 11.52 17.04 18.60
N PRO A 161 11.25 17.61 19.79
CA PRO A 161 10.93 19.03 19.95
C PRO A 161 12.05 20.00 19.50
N VAL A 162 13.30 19.57 19.53
CA VAL A 162 14.47 20.39 19.13
C VAL A 162 15.00 20.02 17.74
N GLY A 163 14.22 19.27 16.95
CA GLY A 163 14.57 18.88 15.58
C GLY A 163 15.57 17.73 15.47
N GLN A 164 15.89 17.06 16.58
CA GLN A 164 16.64 15.81 16.58
C GLN A 164 15.84 14.67 15.95
N VAL A 165 16.50 13.75 15.25
CA VAL A 165 15.86 12.54 14.72
C VAL A 165 15.53 11.59 15.86
N LEU A 166 14.32 11.05 15.88
CA LEU A 166 13.89 10.09 16.88
C LEU A 166 14.25 8.66 16.46
N VAL A 167 14.96 7.97 17.33
CA VAL A 167 15.31 6.55 17.22
C VAL A 167 14.44 5.70 18.15
N GLU A 168 14.46 4.38 18.01
CA GLU A 168 13.87 3.50 19.02
C GLU A 168 14.63 3.64 20.35
N GLU A 169 13.90 3.92 21.43
CA GLU A 169 14.50 4.14 22.75
C GLU A 169 14.77 2.85 23.51
N LYS A 170 14.10 1.73 23.15
CA LYS A 170 14.17 0.44 23.85
C LYS A 170 13.99 -0.73 22.87
N GLY A 171 14.32 -1.94 23.33
CA GLY A 171 14.09 -3.18 22.60
C GLY A 171 15.15 -3.50 21.55
N LYS A 172 14.88 -4.52 20.73
CA LYS A 172 15.82 -5.08 19.73
C LYS A 172 16.41 -4.04 18.77
N TYR A 173 15.64 -2.99 18.46
CA TYR A 173 15.99 -1.97 17.48
C TYR A 173 16.49 -0.66 18.12
N HIS A 174 16.89 -0.68 19.40
CA HIS A 174 17.39 0.50 20.12
C HIS A 174 18.47 1.25 19.32
N GLY A 175 18.35 2.57 19.23
CA GLY A 175 19.27 3.43 18.47
C GLY A 175 19.07 3.42 16.95
N MET A 176 18.09 2.66 16.43
CA MET A 176 17.75 2.64 15.01
C MET A 176 16.56 3.55 14.71
N ILE A 177 16.51 4.14 13.51
CA ILE A 177 15.30 4.80 13.01
C ILE A 177 14.39 3.77 12.35
N ASN A 178 13.08 3.89 12.56
CA ASN A 178 12.10 3.16 11.74
C ASN A 178 11.79 3.96 10.47
N TRP A 179 12.64 3.83 9.45
CA TRP A 179 12.55 4.64 8.23
C TRP A 179 11.27 4.36 7.43
N LYS A 180 10.72 3.13 7.51
CA LYS A 180 9.47 2.77 6.82
C LYS A 180 8.31 3.65 7.28
N TYR A 181 8.12 3.76 8.60
CA TYR A 181 7.00 4.50 9.17
C TYR A 181 7.27 6.00 9.28
N SER A 182 8.53 6.43 9.36
CA SER A 182 8.89 7.84 9.56
C SER A 182 9.22 8.59 8.26
N ALA A 183 9.67 7.90 7.21
CA ALA A 183 9.96 8.51 5.90
C ALA A 183 9.05 7.95 4.79
N TYR A 184 9.08 6.65 4.53
CA TYR A 184 8.45 6.05 3.34
C TYR A 184 6.92 6.13 3.31
N LEU A 185 6.24 5.65 4.36
CA LEU A 185 4.77 5.65 4.42
C LEU A 185 4.15 7.06 4.36
N PRO A 186 4.74 8.12 4.96
CA PRO A 186 4.27 9.49 4.73
C PRO A 186 4.13 9.90 3.27
N TYR A 187 5.10 9.58 2.39
CA TYR A 187 4.98 9.87 0.96
C TYR A 187 3.87 9.03 0.32
N VAL A 188 3.91 7.72 0.53
CA VAL A 188 2.95 6.78 -0.04
C VAL A 188 1.52 7.21 0.30
N ASN A 189 1.25 7.49 1.58
CA ASN A 189 -0.09 7.85 2.04
C ASN A 189 -0.54 9.21 1.50
N ALA A 190 0.33 10.23 1.56
CA ALA A 190 -0.01 11.56 1.07
C ALA A 190 -0.35 11.57 -0.43
N VAL A 191 0.49 10.90 -1.23
CA VAL A 191 0.30 10.77 -2.68
C VAL A 191 -0.92 9.91 -2.98
N ARG A 192 -1.15 8.81 -2.25
CA ARG A 192 -2.35 7.98 -2.40
C ARG A 192 -3.64 8.77 -2.17
N ILE A 193 -3.69 9.56 -1.10
CA ILE A 193 -4.88 10.35 -0.75
C ILE A 193 -5.22 11.34 -1.86
N LEU A 194 -4.22 12.02 -2.41
CA LEU A 194 -4.43 12.91 -3.56
C LEU A 194 -4.82 12.14 -4.83
N ALA A 195 -4.22 10.97 -5.07
CA ALA A 195 -4.61 10.11 -6.19
C ALA A 195 -6.08 9.65 -6.08
N VAL A 196 -6.56 9.32 -4.89
CA VAL A 196 -7.99 9.03 -4.65
C VAL A 196 -8.85 10.24 -4.94
N LYS A 197 -8.45 11.42 -4.44
CA LYS A 197 -9.19 12.68 -4.66
C LYS A 197 -9.34 13.01 -6.15
N GLU A 198 -8.30 12.76 -6.94
CA GLU A 198 -8.23 13.12 -8.36
C GLU A 198 -8.64 11.98 -9.32
N GLY A 199 -9.08 10.83 -8.81
CA GLY A 199 -9.51 9.73 -9.68
C GLY A 199 -8.37 9.00 -10.41
N ILE A 200 -7.15 9.00 -9.86
CA ILE A 200 -5.95 8.42 -10.50
C ILE A 200 -5.85 6.91 -10.23
N TYR A 201 -5.90 6.08 -11.28
CA TYR A 201 -5.79 4.62 -11.17
C TYR A 201 -4.36 4.09 -10.96
N GLU A 202 -3.35 4.87 -11.33
CA GLU A 202 -1.92 4.52 -11.19
C GLU A 202 -1.62 4.05 -9.76
N THR A 203 -0.80 3.01 -9.62
CA THR A 203 -0.51 2.41 -8.31
C THR A 203 0.82 2.85 -7.74
N SER A 204 1.85 3.00 -8.58
CA SER A 204 3.18 3.42 -8.12
C SER A 204 3.14 4.83 -7.54
N THR A 205 3.84 5.06 -6.43
CA THR A 205 3.89 6.40 -5.82
C THR A 205 4.56 7.39 -6.78
N CYS A 206 5.62 6.99 -7.49
CA CYS A 206 6.25 7.83 -8.52
C CYS A 206 5.30 8.17 -9.66
N GLY A 207 4.56 7.21 -10.22
CA GLY A 207 3.62 7.48 -11.30
C GLY A 207 2.45 8.37 -10.85
N ARG A 208 1.97 8.19 -9.62
CA ARG A 208 0.98 9.11 -9.02
C ARG A 208 1.55 10.52 -8.85
N ILE A 209 2.81 10.68 -8.44
CA ILE A 209 3.46 12.00 -8.36
C ILE A 209 3.52 12.64 -9.75
N ASP A 210 3.86 11.88 -10.80
CA ASP A 210 3.91 12.40 -12.18
C ASP A 210 2.55 12.92 -12.63
N GLN A 211 1.48 12.13 -12.44
CA GLN A 211 0.13 12.53 -12.82
C GLN A 211 -0.39 13.72 -11.99
N LEU A 212 -0.11 13.75 -10.68
CA LEU A 212 -0.47 14.88 -9.83
C LEU A 212 0.30 16.15 -10.23
N SER A 213 1.57 16.04 -10.57
CA SER A 213 2.38 17.21 -10.98
C SER A 213 1.91 17.80 -12.31
N ALA A 214 1.44 16.95 -13.23
CA ALA A 214 0.84 17.37 -14.49
C ALA A 214 -0.55 18.02 -14.30
N ASN A 215 -1.26 17.65 -13.24
CA ASN A 215 -2.51 18.28 -12.83
C ASN A 215 -2.18 19.62 -12.14
N GLY A 216 -2.45 20.75 -12.80
CA GLY A 216 -1.92 22.10 -12.47
C GLY A 216 -2.11 22.64 -11.03
N GLY A 217 -2.77 21.89 -10.13
CA GLY A 217 -2.95 22.22 -8.72
C GLY A 217 -1.96 21.59 -7.73
N TYR A 218 -1.02 20.72 -8.16
CA TYR A 218 -0.11 20.01 -7.25
C TYR A 218 1.39 20.14 -7.56
N GLY A 219 1.80 20.85 -8.62
CA GLY A 219 3.22 20.97 -8.98
C GLY A 219 4.11 21.43 -7.82
N GLU A 220 3.71 22.48 -7.10
CA GLU A 220 4.50 23.00 -5.96
C GLU A 220 4.59 22.03 -4.78
N ILE A 221 3.51 21.33 -4.42
CA ILE A 221 3.54 20.37 -3.30
C ILE A 221 4.32 19.09 -3.68
N MET A 222 4.36 18.74 -4.97
CA MET A 222 5.08 17.59 -5.51
C MET A 222 6.53 17.87 -5.89
N LYS A 223 6.96 19.13 -5.87
CA LYS A 223 8.33 19.53 -6.17
C LYS A 223 9.35 18.76 -5.34
N GLU A 224 10.35 18.19 -6.02
CA GLU A 224 11.41 17.32 -5.49
C GLU A 224 10.92 16.03 -4.79
N LYS A 225 9.61 15.75 -4.74
CA LYS A 225 9.08 14.61 -3.97
C LYS A 225 9.35 13.29 -4.68
N LYS A 226 9.36 13.29 -6.02
CA LYS A 226 9.67 12.09 -6.80
C LYS A 226 11.11 11.66 -6.59
N GLU A 227 12.05 12.59 -6.69
CA GLU A 227 13.48 12.34 -6.51
C GLU A 227 13.77 11.83 -5.09
N LEU A 228 13.20 12.48 -4.08
CA LEU A 228 13.34 12.04 -2.68
C LEU A 228 12.74 10.65 -2.45
N PHE A 229 11.58 10.36 -3.06
CA PHE A 229 10.99 9.04 -2.96
C PHE A 229 11.81 7.96 -3.69
N GLN A 230 12.42 8.30 -4.83
CA GLN A 230 13.35 7.42 -5.54
C GLN A 230 14.59 7.13 -4.69
N SER A 231 15.17 8.12 -3.99
CA SER A 231 16.23 7.88 -2.99
C SER A 231 15.77 6.92 -1.88
N LEU A 232 14.53 7.05 -1.39
CA LEU A 232 13.98 6.09 -0.41
C LEU A 232 13.85 4.67 -0.97
N LEU A 233 13.48 4.52 -2.25
CA LEU A 233 13.42 3.21 -2.91
C LEU A 233 14.82 2.61 -3.09
N GLN A 234 15.81 3.42 -3.49
CA GLN A 234 17.20 2.98 -3.56
C GLN A 234 17.72 2.55 -2.19
N HIS A 235 17.41 3.33 -1.15
CA HIS A 235 17.70 2.96 0.23
C HIS A 235 17.08 1.61 0.58
N ARG A 236 15.78 1.42 0.32
CA ARG A 236 15.07 0.15 0.57
C ARG A 236 15.74 -1.05 -0.12
N LEU A 237 16.24 -0.87 -1.34
CA LEU A 237 16.95 -1.92 -2.10
C LEU A 237 18.37 -2.19 -1.57
N SER A 238 19.00 -1.20 -0.92
CA SER A 238 20.33 -1.34 -0.33
C SER A 238 20.36 -2.12 0.98
N ILE A 239 19.19 -2.32 1.62
CA ILE A 239 19.09 -3.01 2.91
C ILE A 239 19.30 -4.52 2.70
N LYS A 240 20.46 -5.02 3.17
CA LYS A 240 20.88 -6.42 3.07
C LYS A 240 20.54 -7.21 4.34
N THR A 241 19.26 -7.32 4.68
CA THR A 241 18.78 -8.25 5.70
C THR A 241 17.87 -9.30 5.06
N PHE A 242 17.78 -10.47 5.69
CA PHE A 242 16.79 -11.51 5.36
C PHE A 242 15.51 -11.40 6.22
N SER A 243 15.51 -10.55 7.25
CA SER A 243 14.35 -10.34 8.12
C SER A 243 13.49 -9.19 7.62
N TYR A 244 12.23 -9.47 7.33
CA TYR A 244 11.27 -8.45 6.89
C TYR A 244 11.10 -7.34 7.94
N GLU A 245 11.04 -7.70 9.22
CA GLU A 245 10.88 -6.71 10.29
C GLU A 245 12.11 -5.81 10.40
N GLU A 246 13.32 -6.39 10.39
CA GLU A 246 14.58 -5.64 10.43
C GLU A 246 14.73 -4.69 9.24
N SER A 247 14.14 -5.04 8.09
CA SER A 247 14.22 -4.20 6.89
C SER A 247 13.58 -2.82 7.05
N HIS A 248 12.77 -2.63 8.10
CA HIS A 248 12.13 -1.35 8.42
C HIS A 248 13.02 -0.41 9.25
N TYR A 249 14.15 -0.91 9.75
CA TYR A 249 15.01 -0.21 10.68
C TYR A 249 16.38 0.10 10.06
N LEU A 250 16.91 1.28 10.38
CA LEU A 250 18.23 1.73 9.93
C LEU A 250 19.05 2.19 11.14
N PRO A 251 20.26 1.66 11.37
CA PRO A 251 21.08 2.06 12.52
C PRO A 251 21.61 3.48 12.33
N TRP A 252 21.04 4.42 13.08
CA TRP A 252 21.26 5.86 12.87
C TRP A 252 22.72 6.26 13.04
N GLU A 253 23.38 5.76 14.07
CA GLU A 253 24.76 6.14 14.39
C GLU A 253 25.78 5.64 13.36
N THR A 254 25.47 4.57 12.64
CA THR A 254 26.36 3.97 11.64
C THR A 254 26.37 4.70 10.30
N LEU A 255 25.42 5.60 10.08
CA LEU A 255 25.32 6.38 8.85
C LEU A 255 26.41 7.46 8.79
N LYS A 256 26.96 7.66 7.60
CA LYS A 256 27.84 8.80 7.28
C LYS A 256 27.06 10.11 7.35
N ASP A 257 27.77 11.23 7.49
CA ASP A 257 27.13 12.54 7.63
C ASP A 257 26.24 12.92 6.43
N ASP A 258 26.67 12.60 5.21
CA ASP A 258 25.87 12.83 4.01
C ASP A 258 24.61 11.95 3.98
N GLU A 259 24.71 10.69 4.40
CA GLU A 259 23.56 9.77 4.51
C GLU A 259 22.59 10.24 5.59
N LYS A 260 23.10 10.71 6.74
CA LYS A 260 22.29 11.33 7.80
C LYS A 260 21.58 12.58 7.29
N LYS A 261 22.25 13.42 6.50
CA LYS A 261 21.68 14.64 5.92
C LYS A 261 20.59 14.32 4.90
N GLU A 262 20.83 13.36 4.01
CA GLU A 262 19.85 12.90 3.03
C GLU A 262 18.62 12.29 3.74
N MET A 263 18.83 11.38 4.69
CA MET A 263 17.75 10.77 5.46
C MET A 263 16.93 11.80 6.24
N LYS A 264 17.59 12.79 6.88
CA LYS A 264 16.90 13.93 7.50
C LYS A 264 16.03 14.70 6.51
N LYS A 265 16.51 14.95 5.29
CA LYS A 265 15.72 15.61 4.23
C LYS A 265 14.49 14.76 3.89
N MET A 266 14.68 13.47 3.64
CA MET A 266 13.58 12.54 3.29
C MET A 266 12.51 12.47 4.39
N LEU A 267 12.91 12.32 5.65
CA LEU A 267 12.03 12.33 6.82
C LEU A 267 11.22 13.63 6.92
N LYS A 268 11.90 14.78 6.82
CA LYS A 268 11.29 16.10 6.96
C LYS A 268 10.29 16.39 5.85
N GLU A 269 10.68 16.10 4.61
CA GLU A 269 9.85 16.38 3.44
C GLU A 269 8.65 15.42 3.34
N GLY A 270 8.78 14.17 3.78
CA GLY A 270 7.65 13.24 3.87
C GLY A 270 6.61 13.69 4.89
N ALA A 271 7.05 14.08 6.10
CA ALA A 271 6.17 14.62 7.13
C ALA A 271 5.49 15.93 6.71
N LYS A 272 6.23 16.84 6.04
CA LYS A 272 5.67 18.07 5.47
C LYS A 272 4.63 17.79 4.40
N LEU A 273 4.92 16.87 3.48
CA LEU A 273 4.01 16.48 2.41
C LEU A 273 2.69 15.96 2.98
N LEU A 274 2.75 15.00 3.92
CA LEU A 274 1.54 14.46 4.56
C LEU A 274 0.75 15.56 5.29
N LYS A 275 1.41 16.45 6.02
CA LYS A 275 0.78 17.59 6.69
C LYS A 275 0.11 18.56 5.71
N ALA A 276 0.78 18.86 4.60
CA ALA A 276 0.26 19.75 3.56
C ALA A 276 -0.95 19.14 2.85
N VAL A 277 -0.88 17.85 2.50
CA VAL A 277 -2.02 17.10 1.93
C VAL A 277 -3.20 17.10 2.89
N ARG A 278 -2.99 16.82 4.18
CA ARG A 278 -4.06 16.84 5.18
C ARG A 278 -4.75 18.20 5.23
N LYS A 279 -3.99 19.29 5.40
CA LYS A 279 -4.56 20.65 5.44
C LYS A 279 -5.34 20.98 4.18
N ARG A 280 -4.83 20.54 3.02
CA ARG A 280 -5.49 20.73 1.74
C ARG A 280 -6.80 19.95 1.68
N VAL A 281 -6.81 18.67 2.05
CA VAL A 281 -8.03 17.85 2.10
C VAL A 281 -9.06 18.42 3.07
N GLU A 282 -8.65 18.82 4.28
CA GLU A 282 -9.54 19.46 5.27
C GLU A 282 -10.17 20.74 4.73
N ARG A 283 -9.35 21.62 4.14
CA ARG A 283 -9.85 22.81 3.46
C ARG A 283 -10.79 22.42 2.32
N ASP A 284 -10.40 21.44 1.53
CA ASP A 284 -11.09 21.11 0.31
C ASP A 284 -12.51 20.57 0.63
N VAL A 285 -12.59 19.57 1.52
CA VAL A 285 -13.86 19.02 1.99
C VAL A 285 -14.75 20.09 2.62
N LYS A 286 -14.17 21.05 3.37
CA LYS A 286 -14.94 22.16 3.96
C LYS A 286 -15.57 23.10 2.92
N HIS A 287 -14.96 23.24 1.74
CA HIS A 287 -15.49 24.08 0.65
C HIS A 287 -16.25 23.28 -0.41
N GLY A 288 -16.60 22.01 -0.13
CA GLY A 288 -17.43 21.19 -1.00
C GLY A 288 -16.71 20.65 -2.25
N LEU A 289 -15.40 20.43 -2.17
CA LEU A 289 -14.54 19.99 -3.28
C LEU A 289 -14.74 18.56 -3.77
#